data_AF-A0A9D1LK90-F1
#
_entry.id   AF-A0A9D1LK90-F1
#
_cell.length_a   1.000
_cell.length_b   1.000
_cell.length_c   1.000
_cell.angle_alpha   90.00
_cell.angle_beta   90.00
_cell.angle_gamma   90.00
#
_symmetry.space_group_name_H-M   'P 1'
#
loop_
_entity.id
_entity.type
_entity.pdbx_description
1 polymer ?
#
loop_
_entity_poly.entity_id
_entity_poly.type
_entity_poly.pdbx_seq_one_letter_code
_entity_poly.pdbx_strand_id
1 'polypeptide(L)' 'MNFRFLIESAQAGNLQSIQAILEMYKPLLTKESLLNGNLDEDLYQELCLTLLDCIRLFCI' A
#
# COMPACT_ATOMS: atom_id res chain seq x y z
N MET A 1 -7.13 16.48 -0.37
CA MET A 1 -5.74 15.98 -0.21
C MET A 1 -5.18 15.72 -1.60
N ASN A 2 -4.04 16.29 -1.97
CA ASN A 2 -3.45 16.06 -3.30
C ASN A 2 -2.67 14.74 -3.28
N PHE A 3 -3.01 13.79 -4.15
CA PHE A 3 -2.38 12.46 -4.16
C PHE A 3 -0.88 12.53 -4.46
N ARG A 4 -0.44 13.47 -5.30
CA ARG A 4 0.99 13.69 -5.59
C ARG A 4 1.75 14.05 -4.32
N PHE A 5 1.22 15.01 -3.55
CA PHE A 5 1.82 15.41 -2.28
C PHE A 5 1.84 14.26 -1.27
N LEU A 6 0.81 13.41 -1.27
CA LEU A 6 0.74 12.23 -0.41
C LEU A 6 1.85 11.22 -0.75
N ILE A 7 2.09 10.98 -2.05
CA ILE A 7 3.19 10.11 -2.52
C ILE A 7 4.55 10.70 -2.19
N GLU A 8 4.77 12.00 -2.47
CA GLU A 8 6.02 12.71 -2.13
C GLU A 8 6.34 12.61 -0.63
N SER A 9 5.34 12.85 0.21
CA SER A 9 5.46 12.74 1.67
C SER A 9 5.75 11.30 2.13
N ALA A 10 5.09 10.31 1.51
CA ALA A 10 5.34 8.90 1.81
C ALA A 10 6.76 8.46 1.39
N GLN A 11 7.25 8.92 0.23
CA GLN A 11 8.63 8.68 -0.22
C GLN A 11 9.67 9.30 0.73
N ALA A 12 9.35 10.42 1.35
CA ALA A 12 10.17 11.05 2.38
C ALA A 12 10.13 10.31 3.74
N GLY A 13 9.41 9.19 3.84
CA GLY A 13 9.33 8.37 5.05
C GLY A 13 8.25 8.81 6.05
N ASN A 14 7.32 9.67 5.66
CA ASN A 14 6.24 10.09 6.55
C ASN A 14 5.26 8.93 6.81
N LEU A 15 5.24 8.43 8.05
CA LEU A 15 4.43 7.28 8.45
C LEU A 15 2.93 7.50 8.27
N GLN A 16 2.42 8.71 8.52
CA GLN A 16 1.00 9.01 8.35
C GLN A 16 0.59 8.96 6.89
N SER A 17 1.48 9.39 5.98
CA SER A 17 1.25 9.36 4.54
C SER A 17 1.31 7.92 4.01
N ILE A 18 2.28 7.14 4.48
CA ILE A 18 2.37 5.70 4.19
C ILE A 18 1.10 4.97 4.65
N GLN A 19 0.67 5.20 5.89
CA GLN A 19 -0.52 4.59 6.45
C GLN A 19 -1.79 5.01 5.69
N ALA A 20 -1.89 6.28 5.31
CA ALA A 20 -3.02 6.75 4.50
C ALA A 20 -3.10 6.05 3.14
N ILE A 21 -1.96 5.84 2.46
CA ILE A 21 -1.93 5.09 1.20
C ILE A 21 -2.31 3.62 1.43
N LEU A 22 -1.76 2.98 2.46
CA LEU A 22 -2.11 1.59 2.79
C LEU A 22 -3.61 1.42 3.06
N GLU A 23 -4.22 2.32 3.85
CA GLU A 23 -5.66 2.28 4.12
C GLU A 23 -6.51 2.56 2.86
N MET A 24 -6.04 3.42 1.95
CA MET A 24 -6.72 3.64 0.65
C MET A 24 -6.73 2.37 -0.21
N TYR A 25 -5.62 1.62 -0.24
CA TYR A 25 -5.48 0.42 -1.07
C TYR A 25 -5.92 -0.87 -0.37
N LYS A 26 -6.17 -0.84 0.94
CA LYS A 26 -6.58 -2.00 1.75
C LYS A 26 -7.70 -2.85 1.13
N PRO A 27 -8.80 -2.29 0.59
CA PRO A 27 -9.83 -3.13 -0.04
C PRO A 27 -9.32 -3.94 -1.22
N LEU A 28 -8.41 -3.39 -2.02
CA LEU A 28 -7.78 -4.09 -3.14
C LEU A 28 -6.81 -5.16 -2.63
N LEU A 29 -5.93 -4.79 -1.69
CA LEU A 29 -4.95 -5.71 -1.12
C LEU A 29 -5.65 -6.93 -0.49
N THR A 30 -6.70 -6.70 0.31
CA THR A 30 -7.51 -7.77 0.91
C THR A 30 -8.16 -8.64 -0.14
N LYS A 31 -8.75 -8.04 -1.19
CA LYS A 31 -9.42 -8.79 -2.27
C LYS A 31 -8.45 -9.70 -3.02
N GLU A 32 -7.26 -9.22 -3.35
CA GLU A 32 -6.27 -9.98 -4.10
C GLU A 32 -5.52 -11.02 -3.24
N SER A 33 -5.59 -10.89 -1.91
CA SER A 33 -5.10 -11.90 -0.96
C SER A 33 -6.12 -12.99 -0.58
N LEU A 34 -7.33 -12.99 -1.16
CA LEU A 34 -8.32 -14.04 -0.89
C LEU A 34 -8.05 -15.29 -1.73
N LEU A 35 -7.73 -16.40 -1.07
CA LEU A 35 -7.57 -17.72 -1.66
C LEU A 35 -8.68 -18.65 -1.18
N ASN A 36 -9.48 -19.18 -2.11
CA ASN A 36 -10.61 -20.08 -1.81
C ASN A 36 -11.59 -19.52 -0.77
N GLY A 37 -11.78 -18.20 -0.74
CA GLY A 37 -12.68 -17.52 0.20
C GLY A 37 -12.08 -17.23 1.58
N ASN A 38 -10.82 -17.63 1.83
CA ASN A 38 -10.08 -17.31 3.04
C ASN A 38 -9.01 -16.25 2.75
N LEU A 39 -8.75 -15.39 3.72
CA LEU A 39 -7.66 -14.44 3.64
C LEU A 39 -6.33 -15.20 3.84
N ASP A 40 -5.44 -15.11 2.86
CA ASP A 40 -4.06 -15.52 3.05
C ASP A 40 -3.28 -14.32 3.62
N GLU A 41 -2.93 -14.42 4.91
CA GLU A 41 -2.28 -13.34 5.66
C GLU A 41 -0.86 -13.05 5.14
N ASP A 42 -0.13 -14.08 4.72
CA ASP A 42 1.22 -13.95 4.18
C ASP A 42 1.18 -13.25 2.81
N LEU A 43 0.23 -13.64 1.96
CA LEU A 43 0.01 -12.98 0.67
C LEU A 43 -0.44 -11.52 0.86
N TYR A 44 -1.33 -11.24 1.82
CA TYR A 44 -1.72 -9.87 2.13
C TYR A 44 -0.51 -9.02 2.57
N GLN A 45 0.35 -9.58 3.42
CA GLN A 45 1.55 -8.90 3.89
C GLN A 45 2.54 -8.65 2.74
N GLU A 46 2.74 -9.62 1.85
CA GLU A 46 3.61 -9.48 0.67
C GLU A 46 3.08 -8.39 -0.29
N LEU A 47 1.77 -8.32 -0.51
CA LEU A 47 1.15 -7.26 -1.30
C LEU A 47 1.32 -5.88 -0.65
N CYS A 48 1.24 -5.79 0.68
CA CYS A 48 1.54 -4.55 1.41
C CYS A 48 2.99 -4.11 1.18
N LEU A 49 3.96 -5.02 1.32
CA LEU A 49 5.38 -4.74 1.08
C LEU A 49 5.63 -4.31 -0.37
N THR A 50 5.02 -5.01 -1.32
CA THR A 50 5.09 -4.68 -2.75
C THR A 50 4.59 -3.26 -3.01
N LEU A 51 3.46 -2.86 -2.42
CA LEU A 51 2.95 -1.50 -2.54
C LEU A 51 3.93 -0.45 -1.98
N LEU A 52 4.55 -0.72 -0.82
CA LEU A 52 5.56 0.17 -0.25
C LEU A 52 6.78 0.32 -1.16
N ASP A 53 7.22 -0.78 -1.76
CA ASP A 53 8.31 -0.78 -2.73
C ASP A 53 7.95 0.01 -3.99
N CYS A 54 6.72 -0.13 -4.50
CA CYS A 54 6.21 0.67 -5.60
C CYS A 54 6.22 2.15 -5.26
N ILE A 55 5.74 2.56 -4.08
CA ILE A 55 5.78 3.96 -3.64
C ILE A 55 7.22 4.47 -3.61
N ARG A 56 8.17 3.70 -3.06
CA ARG A 56 9.59 4.09 -2.99
C ARG A 56 10.23 4.27 -4.37
N LEU A 57 9.89 3.41 -5.33
CA LEU A 57 10.51 3.37 -6.66
C LEU A 57 9.82 4.26 -7.69
N PHE A 58 8.58 4.69 -7.42
CA PHE A 58 7.79 5.49 -8.34
C PHE A 58 8.45 6.85 -8.62
N CYS A 59 8.70 7.16 -9.89
CA CYS A 59 9.21 8.47 -10.31
C CYS A 59 8.03 9.40 -10.60
N ILE A 60 8.03 10.57 -9.95
CA ILE A 60 6.98 11.59 -10.02
C ILE A 60 7.15 12.51 -11.23
#